data_AF-A0A3S1MVK3-F1
#
_entry.id   AF-A0A3S1MVK3-F1
#
_cell.length_a   1.000
_cell.length_b   1.000
_cell.length_c   1.000
_cell.angle_alpha   90.00
_cell.angle_beta   90.00
_cell.angle_gamma   90.00
#
_symmetry.space_group_name_H-M   'P 1'
#
loop_
_entity.id
_entity.type
_entity.pdbx_description
1 polymer ?
#
loop_
_entity_poly.entity_id
_entity_poly.type
_entity_poly.pdbx_seq_one_letter_code
_entity_poly.pdbx_strand_id
1 'polypeptide(L)'
;MRIAFYAPLKSPNHPVASGDRQMARMLVKALEHVGHSVELASELRLYLREPDSKSFDALKTEAREEAARLTKLWDRDGKPDLWFSYHP
;
A
#
# COMPACT_ATOMS: atom_id res chain seq x y z
N MET A 1 -14.04 -11.50 -1.28
CA MET A 1 -13.35 -10.66 -2.28
C MET A 1 -11.86 -10.70 -2.02
N ARG A 2 -11.04 -10.57 -3.05
CA ARG A 2 -9.61 -10.28 -2.98
C ARG A 2 -9.42 -8.77 -2.93
N ILE A 3 -8.90 -8.26 -1.82
CA ILE A 3 -8.65 -6.84 -1.59
C ILE A 3 -7.15 -6.60 -1.59
N ALA A 4 -6.69 -5.75 -2.50
CA ALA A 4 -5.34 -5.19 -2.46
C ALA A 4 -5.34 -3.98 -1.53
N PHE A 5 -4.68 -4.09 -0.38
CA PHE A 5 -4.58 -3.03 0.62
C PHE A 5 -3.27 -2.25 0.45
N TYR A 6 -3.33 -0.93 0.59
CA TYR A 6 -2.16 -0.06 0.50
C TYR A 6 -2.22 1.07 1.53
N ALA A 7 -1.10 1.37 2.18
CA ALA A 7 -0.99 2.49 3.12
C ALA A 7 0.27 3.32 2.79
N PRO A 8 0.15 4.37 1.96
CA PRO A 8 1.29 5.09 1.39
C PRO A 8 2.16 5.83 2.41
N LEU A 9 1.67 6.07 3.63
CA LEU A 9 2.42 6.77 4.68
C LEU A 9 3.06 5.80 5.70
N LYS A 10 2.24 4.90 6.25
CA LYS A 10 2.65 3.86 7.21
C LYS A 10 1.98 2.53 6.89
N SER A 11 2.72 1.66 6.21
CA SER A 11 2.36 0.25 6.05
C SER A 11 2.03 -0.43 7.40
N PRO A 12 1.11 -1.42 7.43
CA PRO A 12 0.92 -2.31 8.58
C PRO A 12 2.22 -2.95 9.10
N ASN A 13 3.21 -3.15 8.22
CA ASN A 13 4.51 -3.74 8.56
C ASN A 13 5.58 -2.70 8.92
N HIS A 14 5.25 -1.40 8.90
CA HIS A 14 6.21 -0.34 9.17
C HIS A 14 6.88 -0.55 10.56
N PRO A 15 8.22 -0.52 10.65
CA PRO A 15 8.94 -0.89 11.88
C PRO A 15 8.62 0.04 13.05
N VAL A 16 8.50 1.34 12.78
CA VAL A 16 8.18 2.36 13.78
C VAL A 16 6.70 2.34 14.18
N ALA A 17 6.43 2.27 15.48
CA ALA A 17 5.09 2.35 16.04
C ALA A 17 4.43 3.71 15.84
N SER A 18 3.15 3.70 15.46
CA SER A 18 2.34 4.90 15.26
C SER A 18 0.86 4.54 15.28
N GLY A 19 0.01 5.53 15.57
CA GLY A 19 -1.44 5.39 15.44
C GLY A 19 -1.87 5.06 14.01
N ASP A 20 -1.21 5.66 13.02
CA ASP A 20 -1.43 5.39 11.58
C ASP A 20 -1.20 3.89 11.25
N ARG A 21 -0.05 3.33 11.66
CA ARG A 21 0.21 1.88 11.52
C ARG A 21 -0.85 1.03 12.23
N GLN A 22 -1.29 1.45 13.42
CA GLN A 22 -2.30 0.71 14.18
C GLN A 22 -3.66 0.74 13.45
N MET A 23 -4.05 1.88 12.89
CA MET A 23 -5.25 2.03 12.06
C MET A 23 -5.18 1.13 10.82
N ALA A 24 -4.05 1.14 10.10
CA ALA A 24 -3.86 0.28 8.94
C ALA A 24 -4.04 -1.22 9.29
N ARG A 25 -3.45 -1.67 10.40
CA ARG A 25 -3.64 -3.05 10.91
C ARG A 25 -5.08 -3.36 11.29
N MET A 26 -5.78 -2.41 11.91
CA MET A 26 -7.19 -2.61 12.31
C MET A 26 -8.11 -2.67 11.09
N LEU A 27 -7.86 -1.86 10.06
CA LEU A 27 -8.60 -1.92 8.81
C LEU A 27 -8.41 -3.27 8.11
N VAL A 28 -7.17 -3.75 7.99
CA VAL A 28 -6.87 -5.10 7.45
C VAL A 28 -7.65 -6.16 8.22
N LYS A 29 -7.54 -6.16 9.55
CA LYS A 29 -8.25 -7.13 10.40
C LYS A 29 -9.76 -7.05 10.27
N ALA A 30 -10.33 -5.85 10.15
CA ALA A 30 -11.77 -5.67 10.00
C ALA A 30 -12.28 -6.23 8.67
N LEU A 31 -11.55 -6.00 7.58
CA LEU A 31 -11.86 -6.56 6.26
C LEU A 31 -11.75 -8.09 6.25
N GLU A 32 -10.70 -8.64 6.87
CA GLU A 32 -10.55 -10.09 7.03
C GLU A 32 -11.67 -10.69 7.89
N HIS A 33 -12.07 -10.00 8.97
CA HIS A 33 -13.14 -10.44 9.87
C HIS A 33 -14.49 -10.59 9.16
N VAL A 34 -14.78 -9.79 8.14
CA VAL A 34 -16.01 -9.91 7.33
C VAL A 34 -15.86 -10.87 6.14
N GLY A 35 -14.79 -11.68 6.11
CA GLY A 35 -14.59 -12.75 5.13
C GLY A 35 -13.92 -12.32 3.83
N HIS A 36 -13.20 -11.20 3.82
CA HIS A 36 -12.37 -10.81 2.67
C HIS A 36 -10.94 -11.37 2.79
N SER A 37 -10.33 -11.68 1.66
CA SER A 37 -8.89 -11.97 1.60
C SER A 37 -8.16 -10.66 1.31
N VAL A 38 -7.25 -10.25 2.20
CA VAL A 38 -6.55 -8.97 2.11
C VAL A 38 -5.07 -9.23 1.85
N GLU A 39 -4.55 -8.70 0.76
CA GLU A 39 -3.11 -8.71 0.46
C GLU A 39 -2.54 -7.30 0.61
N LEU A 40 -1.37 -7.16 1.24
CA LEU A 40 -0.65 -5.90 1.21
C LEU A 40 -0.05 -5.73 -0.19
N ALA A 41 -0.59 -4.79 -0.96
CA ALA A 41 -0.21 -4.61 -2.36
C ALA A 41 1.22 -4.07 -2.49
N SER A 42 1.59 -3.12 -1.63
CA SER A 42 2.87 -2.44 -1.69
C SER A 42 3.35 -1.96 -0.32
N GLU A 43 4.67 -1.99 -0.13
CA GLU A 43 5.39 -1.36 0.98
C GLU A 43 5.95 0.02 0.58
N LEU A 44 5.78 0.46 -0.68
CA LEU A 44 6.32 1.73 -1.17
C LEU A 44 5.71 2.90 -0.39
N ARG A 45 6.57 3.71 0.22
CA ARG A 45 6.16 4.85 1.01
C ARG A 45 6.19 6.14 0.18
N LEU A 46 5.01 6.71 -0.08
CA LEU A 46 4.86 7.97 -0.81
C LEU A 46 4.88 9.18 0.14
N TYR A 47 5.98 9.36 0.87
CA TYR A 47 6.17 10.52 1.74
C TYR A 47 7.60 11.01 1.68
N LEU A 48 7.74 12.31 1.45
CA LEU A 48 8.98 13.05 1.58
C LEU A 48 8.79 14.10 2.68
N ARG A 49 9.77 14.22 3.57
CA ARG A 49 9.75 15.26 4.61
C ARG A 49 9.97 16.64 3.99
N GLU A 50 10.93 16.73 3.08
CA GLU A 50 11.33 17.97 2.42
C GLU A 50 10.87 17.98 0.96
N PRO A 51 10.49 19.14 0.41
CA PRO A 51 10.10 19.30 -0.99
C PRO A 51 11.32 19.37 -1.91
N ASP A 52 12.19 18.35 -1.87
CA ASP A 52 13.35 18.22 -2.76
C ASP A 52 12.94 17.59 -4.11
N SER A 53 13.29 18.27 -5.21
CA SER A 53 12.92 17.84 -6.56
C SER A 53 13.57 16.52 -6.96
N LYS A 54 14.83 16.28 -6.57
CA LYS A 54 15.54 15.04 -6.89
C LYS A 54 14.90 13.84 -6.21
N SER A 55 14.60 13.96 -4.92
CA SER A 55 13.90 12.93 -4.14
C SER A 55 12.49 12.68 -4.68
N PHE A 56 11.79 13.73 -5.10
CA PHE A 56 10.47 13.60 -5.72
C PHE A 56 10.53 12.90 -7.08
N ASP A 57 11.54 13.19 -7.90
CA ASP A 57 11.75 12.51 -9.18
C ASP A 57 12.11 11.03 -8.98
N ALA A 58 12.98 10.71 -8.02
CA ALA A 58 13.29 9.33 -7.64
C ALA A 58 12.03 8.58 -7.18
N LEU A 59 11.23 9.17 -6.29
CA LEU A 59 9.99 8.58 -5.80
C LEU A 59 8.96 8.36 -6.92
N LYS A 60 8.88 9.26 -7.91
CA LYS A 60 8.04 9.07 -9.10
C LYS A 60 8.51 7.89 -9.95
N THR A 61 9.82 7.65 -10.03
CA THR A 61 10.36 6.48 -10.73
C THR A 61 10.00 5.20 -9.99
N GLU A 62 10.25 5.13 -8.68
CA GLU A 62 9.88 3.99 -7.84
C GLU A 62 8.37 3.68 -7.91
N ALA A 63 7.51 4.70 -7.88
CA ALA A 63 6.07 4.54 -8.02
C ALA A 63 5.65 3.95 -9.38
N ARG A 64 6.34 4.32 -10.47
CA ARG A 64 6.07 3.75 -11.80
C ARG A 64 6.53 2.30 -11.89
N GLU A 65 7.68 1.99 -11.32
CA GLU A 65 8.19 0.62 -11.26
C GLU A 65 7.26 -0.29 -10.45
N GLU A 66 6.76 0.22 -9.32
CA GLU A 66 5.84 -0.52 -8.46
C GLU A 66 4.48 -0.74 -9.13
N ALA A 67 3.94 0.28 -9.81
CA ALA A 67 2.74 0.13 -10.61
C ALA A 67 2.94 -0.92 -11.72
N ALA A 68 4.08 -0.91 -12.41
CA ALA A 68 4.41 -1.90 -13.43
C ALA A 68 4.53 -3.33 -12.85
N ARG A 69 5.11 -3.47 -11.65
CA ARG A 69 5.18 -4.75 -10.93
C ARG A 69 3.79 -5.28 -10.59
N LEU A 70 2.92 -4.43 -10.06
CA LEU A 70 1.54 -4.78 -9.70
C LEU A 70 0.71 -5.17 -10.92
N THR A 71 0.79 -4.41 -12.01
CA THR A 71 0.10 -4.75 -13.27
C THR A 71 0.53 -6.12 -13.78
N LYS A 72 1.84 -6.40 -13.84
CA LYS A 72 2.35 -7.73 -14.27
C LYS A 72 1.89 -8.86 -13.34
N LEU A 73 1.86 -8.60 -12.03
CA LEU A 73 1.39 -9.56 -11.04
C LEU A 73 -0.08 -9.92 -11.27
N TRP A 74 -0.92 -8.90 -11.46
CA TRP A 74 -2.36 -9.08 -11.63
C TRP A 74 -2.77 -9.59 -13.01
N ASP A 75 -1.96 -9.34 -14.05
CA ASP A 75 -2.12 -9.99 -15.36
C ASP A 75 -1.87 -11.50 -15.26
N ARG A 76 -0.91 -11.93 -14.41
CA ARG A 76 -0.57 -13.34 -14.20
C ARG A 76 -1.52 -14.06 -13.25
N ASP A 77 -1.81 -13.47 -12.10
CA ASP A 77 -2.49 -14.12 -10.96
C ASP A 77 -3.96 -13.70 -10.81
N GLY A 78 -4.44 -12.84 -11.71
CA GLY A 78 -5.74 -12.19 -11.63
C GLY A 78 -5.73 -10.96 -10.72
N LYS A 79 -6.46 -9.94 -11.16
CA LYS A 79 -6.64 -8.67 -10.45
C LYS A 79 -7.46 -8.81 -9.15
N PRO A 80 -7.25 -7.94 -8.16
CA PRO A 80 -8.12 -7.85 -7.00
C PRO A 80 -9.52 -7.35 -7.41
N ASP A 81 -10.51 -7.65 -6.57
CA ASP A 81 -11.86 -7.11 -6.71
C ASP A 81 -11.92 -5.64 -6.26
N LEU A 82 -11.03 -5.25 -5.33
CA LEU A 82 -10.98 -3.92 -4.73
C LEU A 82 -9.53 -3.51 -4.43
N TRP A 83 -9.18 -2.26 -4.74
CA TRP A 83 -8.02 -1.57 -4.18
C TRP A 83 -8.46 -0.68 -3.02
N PHE A 84 -7.99 -0.98 -1.81
CA PHE A 84 -8.27 -0.20 -0.60
C PHE A 84 -7.01 0.55 -0.20
N SER A 85 -7.03 1.89 -0.28
CA SER A 85 -5.93 2.74 0.18
C SER A 85 -6.30 3.48 1.46
N TYR A 86 -5.39 3.55 2.42
CA TYR A 86 -5.57 4.29 3.67
C TYR A 86 -4.39 5.21 3.98
N HIS A 87 -4.69 6.48 4.23
CA HIS A 87 -3.80 7.41 4.93
C HIS A 87 -4.65 8.37 5.78
N PRO A 88 -4.15 8.83 6.93
CA PRO A 88 -4.76 9.91 7.70
C PRO A 88 -4.63 11.29 7.04
#